data_AF-A0A1B9EUZ6-F1
#
_entry.id   AF-A0A1B9EUZ6-F1
#
_cell.length_a   1.000
_cell.length_b   1.000
_cell.length_c   1.000
_cell.angle_alpha   90.00
_cell.angle_beta   90.00
_cell.angle_gamma   90.00
#
_symmetry.space_group_name_H-M   'P 1'
#
loop_
_entity.id
_entity.type
_entity.pdbx_description
1 polymer ?
#
loop_
_entity_poly.entity_id
_entity_poly.type
_entity_poly.pdbx_seq_one_letter_code
_entity_poly.pdbx_strand_id
1 'polypeptide(L)'
;MARSVRLWGPGVRTAARAVFAGLVGAVVGIAAYSIARTGGQTLSIVVGGLVGIALVLGAEFYRQSAQLTEVKLTLPVGEMTFAPTADARQAAQRLFFQAATRVATRPLSDEGGNLRAALASLKNLVDLYREPVESGNAPPPPATGDSVYALALTVVNHNLAPFLETWHPKLDTWAAAQGEHADETAWPENAAFRADLKELQDRLRPYVIGLGDLAGIRDPEQYLRRPDWRPGAGRASLPHQQETGSATRPQARPNL
;
A
#
# COMPACT_ATOMS: atom_id res chain seq x y z
N MET A 1 -31.71 -25.65 -17.17
CA MET A 1 -31.08 -24.55 -16.42
C MET A 1 -30.09 -23.84 -17.33
N ALA A 2 -30.41 -22.63 -17.79
CA ALA A 2 -29.60 -21.86 -18.72
C ALA A 2 -28.54 -21.04 -17.97
N ARG A 3 -27.26 -21.17 -18.35
CA ARG A 3 -26.18 -20.26 -17.94
C ARG A 3 -25.69 -19.52 -19.18
N SER A 4 -26.00 -18.23 -19.23
CA SER A 4 -25.53 -17.29 -20.24
C SER A 4 -24.06 -16.93 -19.99
N VAL A 5 -23.19 -17.34 -20.91
CA VAL A 5 -21.79 -16.92 -20.98
C VAL A 5 -21.78 -15.55 -21.66
N ARG A 6 -21.55 -14.47 -20.89
CA ARG A 6 -21.25 -13.16 -21.46
C ARG A 6 -19.76 -13.11 -21.83
N LEU A 7 -19.48 -13.32 -23.10
CA LEU A 7 -18.21 -13.00 -23.75
C LEU A 7 -18.06 -11.47 -23.81
N TRP A 8 -17.18 -10.90 -22.99
CA TRP A 8 -16.72 -9.53 -23.17
C TRP A 8 -15.49 -9.56 -24.07
N GLY A 9 -15.73 -9.38 -25.37
CA GLY A 9 -14.70 -9.45 -26.40
C GLY A 9 -13.78 -8.23 -26.44
N PRO A 10 -12.66 -8.32 -27.19
CA PRO A 10 -11.68 -7.25 -27.43
C PRO A 10 -12.24 -5.97 -28.11
N GLY A 11 -13.56 -5.88 -28.29
CA GLY A 11 -14.26 -4.77 -28.95
C GLY A 11 -14.27 -3.45 -28.17
N VAL A 12 -13.94 -3.44 -26.88
CA VAL A 12 -14.00 -2.20 -26.07
C VAL A 12 -12.93 -1.19 -26.52
N ARG A 13 -11.74 -1.64 -26.92
CA ARG A 13 -10.64 -0.75 -27.35
C ARG A 13 -10.87 -0.18 -28.75
N THR A 14 -11.42 -0.98 -29.67
CA THR A 14 -11.82 -0.51 -31.01
C THR A 14 -13.06 0.39 -30.94
N ALA A 15 -14.03 0.07 -30.08
CA ALA A 15 -15.17 0.94 -29.81
C ALA A 15 -14.74 2.28 -29.22
N ALA A 16 -13.81 2.30 -28.26
CA ALA A 16 -13.30 3.54 -27.68
C ALA A 16 -12.60 4.44 -28.71
N ARG A 17 -11.80 3.86 -29.62
CA ARG A 17 -11.17 4.61 -30.73
C ARG A 17 -12.20 5.17 -31.72
N ALA A 18 -13.25 4.40 -32.03
CA ALA A 18 -14.33 4.85 -32.92
C ALA A 18 -15.16 5.98 -32.29
N VAL A 19 -15.44 5.89 -30.99
CA VAL A 19 -16.14 6.95 -30.24
C VAL A 19 -15.29 8.22 -30.17
N PHE A 20 -13.99 8.11 -29.93
CA PHE A 20 -13.09 9.26 -29.90
C PHE A 20 -12.96 9.92 -31.29
N ALA A 21 -12.79 9.14 -32.35
CA ALA A 21 -12.77 9.64 -33.72
C ALA A 21 -14.11 10.31 -34.10
N GLY A 22 -15.24 9.75 -33.65
CA GLY A 22 -16.57 10.33 -33.83
C GLY A 22 -16.75 11.66 -33.10
N LEU A 23 -16.27 11.77 -31.85
CA LEU A 23 -16.31 13.02 -31.09
C LEU A 23 -15.43 14.11 -31.71
N VAL A 24 -14.22 13.75 -32.15
CA VAL A 24 -13.32 14.68 -32.86
C VAL A 24 -13.95 15.13 -34.19
N GLY A 25 -14.50 14.19 -34.96
CA GLY A 25 -15.20 14.50 -36.22
C GLY A 25 -16.43 15.38 -36.03
N ALA A 26 -17.21 15.17 -34.97
CA ALA A 26 -18.36 16.01 -34.63
C ALA A 26 -17.94 17.43 -34.24
N VAL A 27 -16.87 17.57 -33.44
CA VAL A 27 -16.31 18.89 -33.06
C VAL A 27 -15.81 19.65 -34.29
N VAL A 28 -15.07 18.99 -35.18
CA VAL A 28 -14.57 19.58 -36.43
C VAL A 28 -15.72 19.95 -37.37
N GLY A 29 -16.73 19.07 -37.49
CA GLY A 29 -17.92 19.31 -38.31
C GLY A 29 -18.76 20.49 -37.81
N ILE A 30 -18.98 20.61 -36.50
CA ILE A 30 -19.69 21.73 -35.89
C ILE A 30 -18.91 23.04 -36.06
N ALA A 31 -17.58 23.00 -35.91
CA ALA A 31 -16.71 24.15 -36.15
C ALA A 31 -16.82 24.64 -37.60
N ALA A 32 -16.63 23.74 -38.57
CA ALA A 32 -16.71 24.04 -40.00
C ALA A 32 -18.11 24.56 -40.41
N TYR A 33 -19.17 23.96 -39.88
CA TYR A 33 -20.54 24.39 -40.12
C TYR A 33 -20.85 25.77 -39.54
N SER A 34 -20.32 26.10 -38.36
CA SER A 34 -20.53 27.42 -37.73
C SER A 34 -19.77 28.54 -38.44
N ILE A 35 -18.54 28.27 -38.92
CA ILE A 35 -17.72 29.19 -39.72
C ILE A 35 -18.41 29.51 -41.04
N ALA A 36 -19.05 28.50 -41.66
CA ALA A 36 -19.74 28.66 -42.93
C ALA A 36 -21.06 29.45 -42.84
N ARG A 37 -21.65 29.63 -41.64
CA ARG A 37 -23.04 30.12 -41.51
C ARG A 37 -23.21 31.47 -40.81
N THR A 38 -22.20 32.03 -40.14
CA THR A 38 -22.37 33.28 -39.38
C THR A 38 -21.14 34.19 -39.39
N GLY A 39 -21.29 35.40 -39.92
CA GLY A 39 -20.43 36.54 -39.59
C GLY A 39 -20.93 37.20 -38.30
N GLY A 40 -20.03 37.41 -37.33
CA GLY A 40 -20.31 38.11 -36.07
C GLY A 40 -20.17 37.28 -34.79
N GLN A 41 -20.23 37.99 -33.66
CA GLN A 41 -19.90 37.65 -32.25
C GLN A 41 -20.22 36.22 -31.73
N THR A 42 -21.17 35.52 -32.35
CA THR A 42 -21.50 34.12 -32.03
C THR A 42 -20.36 33.15 -32.36
N LEU A 43 -19.53 33.47 -33.35
CA LEU A 43 -18.35 32.67 -33.72
C LEU A 43 -17.35 32.56 -32.56
N SER A 44 -17.10 33.67 -31.85
CA SER A 44 -16.15 33.72 -30.74
C SER A 44 -16.57 32.84 -29.56
N ILE A 45 -17.88 32.77 -29.28
CA ILE A 45 -18.43 31.93 -28.20
C ILE A 45 -18.25 30.44 -28.55
N VAL A 46 -18.54 30.05 -29.79
CA VAL A 46 -18.40 28.66 -30.23
C VAL A 46 -16.93 28.24 -30.26
N VAL A 47 -16.05 29.07 -30.82
CA VAL A 47 -14.60 28.78 -30.87
C VAL A 47 -14.03 28.71 -29.44
N GLY A 48 -14.39 29.65 -28.56
CA GLY A 48 -13.96 29.62 -27.16
C GLY A 48 -14.42 28.36 -26.42
N GLY A 49 -15.67 27.93 -26.64
CA GLY A 49 -16.19 26.69 -26.06
C GLY A 49 -15.45 25.44 -26.54
N LEU A 50 -15.15 25.37 -27.85
CA LEU A 50 -14.40 24.24 -28.43
C LEU A 50 -12.95 24.19 -27.94
N VAL A 51 -12.29 25.34 -27.85
CA VAL A 51 -10.92 25.44 -27.29
C VAL A 51 -10.93 25.03 -25.82
N GLY A 52 -11.91 25.46 -25.04
CA GLY A 52 -12.06 25.07 -23.63
C GLY A 52 -12.23 23.54 -23.48
N ILE A 53 -13.09 22.93 -24.28
CA ILE A 53 -13.29 21.47 -24.27
C ILE A 53 -12.01 20.75 -24.71
N ALA A 54 -11.34 21.22 -25.76
CA ALA A 54 -10.09 20.63 -26.23
C ALA A 54 -8.97 20.72 -25.18
N LEU A 55 -8.88 21.83 -24.44
CA LEU A 55 -7.93 22.00 -23.34
C LEU A 55 -8.23 21.06 -22.17
N VAL A 56 -9.50 20.91 -21.79
CA VAL A 56 -9.91 19.99 -20.70
C VAL A 56 -9.65 18.53 -21.11
N LEU A 57 -10.05 18.13 -22.31
CA LEU A 57 -9.80 16.78 -22.82
C LEU A 57 -8.30 16.50 -23.00
N GLY A 58 -7.55 17.48 -23.48
CA GLY A 58 -6.09 17.40 -23.59
C GLY A 58 -5.41 17.25 -22.23
N ALA A 59 -5.86 17.99 -21.22
CA ALA A 59 -5.36 17.90 -19.86
C ALA A 59 -5.69 16.56 -19.19
N GLU A 60 -6.92 16.04 -19.37
CA GLU A 60 -7.32 14.72 -18.87
C GLU A 60 -6.53 13.60 -19.57
N PHE A 61 -6.35 13.69 -20.89
CA PHE A 61 -5.55 12.74 -21.66
C PHE A 61 -4.06 12.78 -21.27
N TYR A 62 -3.51 13.97 -21.04
CA TYR A 62 -2.14 14.14 -20.56
C TYR A 62 -1.95 13.58 -19.14
N ARG A 63 -2.94 13.77 -18.25
CA ARG A 63 -2.93 13.18 -16.90
C ARG A 63 -3.01 11.66 -16.91
N GLN A 64 -3.71 11.07 -17.88
CA GLN A 64 -3.75 9.62 -18.07
C GLN A 64 -2.45 9.09 -18.70
N SER A 65 -1.86 9.81 -19.67
CA SER A 65 -0.64 9.37 -20.34
C SER A 65 0.62 9.58 -19.51
N ALA A 66 0.70 10.64 -18.71
CA ALA A 66 1.77 10.84 -17.73
C ALA A 66 1.80 9.74 -16.65
N GLN A 67 0.67 9.04 -16.43
CA GLN A 67 0.59 7.90 -15.55
C GLN A 67 1.03 6.56 -16.18
N LEU A 68 1.43 6.53 -17.45
CA LEU A 68 1.98 5.33 -18.12
C LEU A 68 3.50 5.17 -17.92
N THR A 69 4.08 5.86 -16.96
CA THR A 69 5.50 5.68 -16.63
C THR A 69 5.63 4.36 -15.86
N GLU A 70 6.23 3.35 -16.49
CA GLU A 70 6.56 2.08 -15.83
C GLU A 70 7.38 2.36 -14.56
N VAL A 71 7.04 1.68 -13.47
CA VAL A 71 7.76 1.82 -12.20
C VAL A 71 8.87 0.78 -12.19
N LYS A 72 10.12 1.23 -12.31
CA LYS A 72 11.30 0.38 -12.20
C LYS A 72 11.80 0.34 -10.75
N LEU A 73 11.78 -0.83 -10.14
CA LEU A 73 12.29 -1.07 -8.79
C LEU A 73 13.61 -1.82 -8.87
N THR A 74 14.64 -1.33 -8.17
CA THR A 74 15.90 -2.06 -7.98
C THR A 74 15.82 -2.77 -6.63
N LEU A 75 15.68 -4.09 -6.65
CA LEU A 75 15.55 -4.92 -5.45
C LEU A 75 16.79 -5.80 -5.28
N PRO A 76 17.05 -6.35 -4.08
CA PRO A 76 18.18 -7.26 -3.86
C PRO A 76 18.21 -8.49 -4.78
N VAL A 77 17.06 -8.89 -5.30
CA VAL A 77 16.91 -10.02 -6.25
C VAL A 77 17.12 -9.63 -7.72
N GLY A 78 17.22 -8.34 -8.02
CA GLY A 78 17.30 -7.81 -9.38
C GLY A 78 16.35 -6.63 -9.63
N GLU A 79 16.35 -6.15 -10.87
CA GLU A 79 15.45 -5.09 -11.32
C GLU A 79 14.10 -5.67 -11.72
N MET A 80 13.01 -5.08 -11.23
CA MET A 80 11.64 -5.43 -11.60
C MET A 80 10.91 -4.20 -12.16
N THR A 81 10.12 -4.38 -13.22
CA THR A 81 9.44 -3.28 -13.92
C THR A 81 7.93 -3.49 -13.90
N PHE A 82 7.19 -2.59 -13.27
CA PHE A 82 5.76 -2.77 -13.04
C PHE A 82 4.93 -1.84 -13.94
N ALA A 83 3.88 -2.40 -14.54
CA ALA A 83 2.88 -1.61 -15.26
C ALA A 83 2.03 -0.78 -14.26
N PRO A 84 1.78 0.51 -14.53
CA PRO A 84 1.13 1.43 -13.58
C PRO A 84 -0.41 1.30 -13.57
N THR A 85 -0.91 0.07 -13.41
CA THR A 85 -2.34 -0.21 -13.35
C THR A 85 -2.94 0.15 -11.99
N ALA A 86 -4.25 0.43 -11.94
CA ALA A 86 -4.95 0.69 -10.68
C ALA A 86 -4.94 -0.56 -9.77
N ASP A 87 -5.13 -1.74 -10.35
CA ASP A 87 -5.12 -3.01 -9.63
C ASP A 87 -3.75 -3.29 -8.99
N ALA A 88 -2.65 -3.03 -9.73
CA ALA A 88 -1.30 -3.18 -9.21
C ALA A 88 -1.05 -2.20 -8.05
N ARG A 89 -1.45 -0.94 -8.20
CA ARG A 89 -1.36 0.07 -7.13
C ARG A 89 -2.12 -0.34 -5.88
N GLN A 90 -3.36 -0.80 -6.02
CA GLN A 90 -4.19 -1.23 -4.91
C GLN A 90 -3.63 -2.48 -4.22
N ALA A 91 -3.16 -3.46 -4.99
CA ALA A 91 -2.50 -4.65 -4.47
C ALA A 91 -1.22 -4.28 -3.71
N ALA A 92 -0.39 -3.43 -4.30
CA ALA A 92 0.85 -2.95 -3.68
C ALA A 92 0.57 -2.18 -2.38
N GLN A 93 -0.47 -1.34 -2.36
CA GLN A 93 -0.89 -0.61 -1.16
C GLN A 93 -1.32 -1.56 -0.03
N ARG A 94 -2.12 -2.59 -0.35
CA ARG A 94 -2.57 -3.58 0.63
C ARG A 94 -1.37 -4.35 1.21
N LEU A 95 -0.48 -4.85 0.36
CA LEU A 95 0.72 -5.58 0.77
C LEU A 95 1.66 -4.67 1.59
N PHE A 96 1.86 -3.43 1.14
CA PHE A 96 2.63 -2.42 1.86
C PHE A 96 2.13 -2.25 3.29
N PHE A 97 0.84 -1.98 3.50
CA PHE A 97 0.33 -1.78 4.86
C PHE A 97 0.34 -3.06 5.68
N GLN A 98 0.10 -4.22 5.08
CA GLN A 98 0.25 -5.50 5.77
C GLN A 98 1.68 -5.69 6.28
N ALA A 99 2.68 -5.41 5.45
CA ALA A 99 4.08 -5.44 5.86
C ALA A 99 4.45 -4.32 6.83
N ALA A 100 4.15 -3.06 6.54
CA ALA A 100 4.51 -1.92 7.40
C ALA A 100 3.91 -2.04 8.81
N THR A 101 2.74 -2.70 8.94
CA THR A 101 2.11 -2.95 10.25
C THR A 101 2.59 -4.24 10.93
N ARG A 102 3.25 -5.17 10.22
CA ARG A 102 3.57 -6.52 10.72
C ARG A 102 5.01 -7.01 10.54
N VAL A 103 5.86 -6.32 9.76
CA VAL A 103 7.27 -6.68 9.51
C VAL A 103 8.16 -6.43 10.73
N ALA A 104 7.68 -5.68 11.73
CA ALA A 104 8.30 -5.66 13.05
C ALA A 104 7.35 -5.01 14.06
N THR A 105 6.58 -5.78 14.82
CA THR A 105 6.00 -5.25 16.06
C THR A 105 7.11 -5.07 17.10
N ARG A 106 7.89 -4.00 16.90
CA ARG A 106 9.02 -3.49 17.71
C ARG A 106 10.24 -4.42 17.74
N PRO A 107 11.48 -3.89 17.76
CA PRO A 107 12.63 -4.69 18.14
C PRO A 107 12.28 -5.36 19.47
N LEU A 108 12.38 -6.69 19.53
CA LEU A 108 12.26 -7.38 20.80
C LEU A 108 13.32 -6.76 21.71
N SER A 109 12.93 -6.18 22.85
CA SER A 109 13.92 -5.71 23.81
C SER A 109 14.80 -6.89 24.21
N ASP A 110 16.09 -6.64 24.40
CA ASP A 110 17.09 -7.66 24.73
C ASP A 110 16.71 -8.47 25.99
N GLU A 111 15.83 -7.91 26.83
CA GLU A 111 15.45 -8.45 28.14
C GLU A 111 14.03 -9.05 28.21
N GLY A 112 13.21 -8.93 27.15
CA GLY A 112 11.81 -9.36 27.25
C GLY A 112 11.03 -9.23 25.96
N GLY A 113 11.01 -10.29 25.16
CA GLY A 113 10.22 -10.36 23.95
C GLY A 113 9.92 -11.81 23.58
N ASN A 114 8.67 -12.07 23.24
CA ASN A 114 8.17 -13.40 22.92
C ASN A 114 8.51 -13.76 21.46
N LEU A 115 9.46 -14.69 21.29
CA LEU A 115 9.94 -15.20 20.01
C LEU A 115 8.82 -15.95 19.26
N ARG A 116 7.94 -16.66 19.96
CA ARG A 116 6.77 -17.31 19.34
C ARG A 116 5.84 -16.27 18.71
N ALA A 117 5.61 -15.15 19.38
CA ALA A 117 4.79 -14.06 18.85
C ALA A 117 5.43 -13.43 17.60
N ALA A 118 6.76 -13.31 17.56
CA ALA A 118 7.48 -12.85 16.38
C ALA A 118 7.31 -13.83 15.21
N LEU A 119 7.54 -15.13 15.43
CA LEU A 119 7.35 -16.18 14.41
C LEU A 119 5.90 -16.23 13.91
N ALA A 120 4.92 -16.16 14.82
CA ALA A 120 3.51 -16.13 14.47
C ALA A 120 3.15 -14.90 13.61
N SER A 121 3.72 -13.72 13.91
CA SER A 121 3.54 -12.52 13.09
C SER A 121 4.09 -12.71 11.68
N LEU A 122 5.29 -13.28 11.55
CA LEU A 122 5.92 -13.57 10.25
C LEU A 122 5.14 -14.62 9.46
N LYS A 123 4.65 -15.68 10.11
CA LYS A 123 3.81 -16.72 9.49
C LYS A 123 2.50 -16.13 8.97
N ASN A 124 1.83 -15.28 9.78
CA ASN A 124 0.63 -14.58 9.36
C ASN A 124 0.89 -13.67 8.14
N LEU A 125 2.07 -13.03 8.07
CA LEU A 125 2.44 -12.22 6.91
C LEU A 125 2.59 -13.08 5.65
N VAL A 126 3.20 -14.27 5.75
CA VAL A 126 3.27 -15.25 4.65
C VAL A 126 1.88 -15.59 4.14
N ASP A 127 0.95 -15.89 5.04
CA ASP A 127 -0.42 -16.28 4.68
C ASP A 127 -1.15 -15.12 4.00
N LEU A 128 -1.01 -13.90 4.51
CA LEU A 128 -1.60 -12.70 3.91
C LEU A 128 -1.06 -12.40 2.50
N TYR A 129 0.22 -12.71 2.25
CA TYR A 129 0.85 -12.48 0.95
C TYR A 129 0.49 -13.57 -0.07
N ARG A 130 0.23 -14.80 0.39
CA ARG A 130 -0.20 -15.92 -0.45
C ARG A 130 -1.71 -15.91 -0.74
N GLU A 131 -2.54 -15.42 0.18
CA GLU A 131 -4.01 -15.47 0.08
C GLU A 131 -4.55 -14.97 -1.27
N PRO A 132 -4.12 -13.82 -1.83
CA PRO A 132 -4.65 -13.37 -3.11
C PRO A 132 -4.31 -14.31 -4.27
N VAL A 133 -3.14 -14.97 -4.22
CA VAL A 133 -2.66 -15.89 -5.25
C VAL A 133 -3.39 -17.23 -5.14
N GLU A 134 -3.54 -17.74 -3.92
CA GLU A 134 -4.16 -19.05 -3.66
C GLU A 134 -5.68 -19.03 -3.84
N SER A 135 -6.33 -17.92 -3.49
CA SER A 135 -7.79 -17.76 -3.63
C SER A 135 -8.24 -17.58 -5.09
N GLY A 136 -7.32 -17.40 -6.04
CA GLY A 136 -7.64 -17.08 -7.43
C GLY A 136 -8.22 -15.67 -7.62
N ASN A 137 -8.21 -14.84 -6.58
CA ASN A 137 -8.66 -13.44 -6.63
C ASN A 137 -7.60 -12.51 -7.21
N ALA A 138 -6.35 -12.98 -7.35
CA ALA A 138 -5.31 -12.23 -8.03
C ALA A 138 -5.69 -11.98 -9.50
N PRO A 139 -5.61 -10.74 -9.98
CA PRO A 139 -5.70 -10.45 -11.40
C PRO A 139 -4.74 -11.33 -12.20
N PRO A 140 -5.07 -11.65 -13.47
CA PRO A 140 -4.14 -12.35 -14.34
C PRO A 140 -2.82 -11.57 -14.44
N PRO A 141 -1.69 -12.26 -14.66
CA PRO A 141 -0.41 -11.60 -14.86
C PRO A 141 -0.51 -10.51 -15.93
N PRO A 142 0.15 -9.36 -15.75
CA PRO A 142 0.12 -8.30 -16.75
C PRO A 142 0.75 -8.78 -18.06
N ALA A 143 0.27 -8.24 -19.18
CA ALA A 143 0.80 -8.60 -20.51
C ALA A 143 2.25 -8.10 -20.73
N THR A 144 2.65 -7.06 -19.99
CA THR A 144 4.01 -6.48 -20.00
C THR A 144 4.41 -6.10 -18.58
N GLY A 145 5.69 -6.34 -18.24
CA GLY A 145 6.25 -6.09 -16.91
C GLY A 145 5.93 -7.17 -15.87
N ASP A 146 6.40 -6.94 -14.66
CA ASP A 146 6.28 -7.81 -13.51
C ASP A 146 4.96 -7.63 -12.76
N SER A 147 4.51 -8.71 -12.14
CA SER A 147 3.33 -8.72 -11.28
C SER A 147 3.69 -8.35 -9.85
N VAL A 148 2.83 -7.57 -9.20
CA VAL A 148 2.93 -7.28 -7.75
C VAL A 148 2.91 -8.58 -6.94
N TYR A 149 2.18 -9.59 -7.39
CA TYR A 149 2.13 -10.89 -6.73
C TYR A 149 3.42 -11.70 -6.95
N ALA A 150 4.15 -11.49 -8.05
CA ALA A 150 5.48 -12.07 -8.22
C ALA A 150 6.48 -11.46 -7.23
N LEU A 151 6.39 -10.15 -6.97
CA LEU A 151 7.13 -9.48 -5.90
C LEU A 151 6.75 -10.05 -4.52
N ALA A 152 5.46 -10.24 -4.24
CA ALA A 152 5.00 -10.83 -2.99
C ALA A 152 5.52 -12.26 -2.79
N LEU A 153 5.45 -13.11 -3.83
CA LEU A 153 6.01 -14.47 -3.80
C LEU A 153 7.53 -14.47 -3.63
N THR A 154 8.22 -13.48 -4.20
CA THR A 154 9.66 -13.31 -3.98
C THR A 154 9.98 -13.04 -2.52
N VAL A 155 9.24 -12.10 -1.90
CA VAL A 155 9.37 -11.81 -0.46
C VAL A 155 9.11 -13.06 0.37
N VAL A 156 8.05 -13.82 0.05
CA VAL A 156 7.72 -15.04 0.78
C VAL A 156 8.79 -16.11 0.61
N ASN A 157 9.13 -16.49 -0.62
CA ASN A 157 9.94 -17.67 -0.90
C ASN A 157 11.44 -17.45 -0.64
N HIS A 158 11.95 -16.23 -0.84
CA HIS A 158 13.39 -15.95 -0.68
C HIS A 158 13.75 -15.32 0.66
N ASN A 159 12.77 -14.87 1.45
CA ASN A 159 13.05 -14.21 2.73
C ASN A 159 12.27 -14.84 3.89
N LEU A 160 10.94 -14.82 3.84
CA LEU A 160 10.13 -15.25 4.99
C LEU A 160 10.14 -16.77 5.20
N ALA A 161 9.96 -17.56 4.15
CA ALA A 161 9.88 -19.02 4.24
C ALA A 161 11.19 -19.65 4.74
N PRO A 162 12.39 -19.31 4.22
CA PRO A 162 13.65 -19.88 4.73
C PRO A 162 13.89 -19.57 6.22
N PHE A 163 13.52 -18.36 6.65
CA PHE A 163 13.61 -17.97 8.06
C PHE A 163 12.68 -18.82 8.93
N LEU A 164 11.41 -18.96 8.54
CA LEU A 164 10.44 -19.77 9.27
C LEU A 164 10.85 -21.25 9.29
N GLU A 165 11.29 -21.81 8.17
CA GLU A 165 11.75 -23.20 8.08
C GLU A 165 12.93 -23.49 9.01
N THR A 166 13.82 -22.51 9.18
CA THR A 166 14.98 -22.65 10.09
C THR A 166 14.56 -22.57 11.54
N TRP A 167 13.73 -21.59 11.89
CA TRP A 167 13.55 -21.20 13.30
C TRP A 167 12.32 -21.81 13.98
N HIS A 168 11.23 -22.06 13.24
CA HIS A 168 10.01 -22.64 13.80
C HIS A 168 10.26 -24.03 14.42
N PRO A 169 10.89 -24.99 13.71
CA PRO A 169 11.09 -26.34 14.25
C PRO A 169 12.02 -26.35 15.47
N LYS A 170 13.04 -25.48 15.49
CA LYS A 170 14.00 -25.40 16.60
C LYS A 170 13.33 -24.87 17.87
N LEU A 171 12.54 -23.81 17.75
CA LEU A 171 11.81 -23.24 18.89
C LEU A 171 10.74 -24.21 19.40
N ASP A 172 10.00 -24.86 18.50
CA ASP A 172 8.98 -25.86 18.86
C ASP A 172 9.60 -27.07 19.59
N THR A 173 10.73 -27.57 19.10
CA THR A 173 11.44 -28.71 19.73
C THR A 173 11.91 -28.35 21.15
N TRP A 174 12.51 -27.17 21.32
CA TRP A 174 12.95 -26.71 22.62
C TRP A 174 11.77 -26.46 23.58
N ALA A 175 10.71 -25.80 23.10
CA ALA A 175 9.51 -25.52 23.90
C ALA A 175 8.82 -26.81 24.35
N ALA A 176 8.75 -27.83 23.50
CA ALA A 176 8.20 -29.14 23.86
C ALA A 176 8.99 -29.82 24.99
N ALA A 177 10.31 -29.62 25.06
CA ALA A 177 11.15 -30.18 26.12
C ALA A 177 11.08 -29.41 27.44
N GLN A 178 10.85 -28.09 27.39
CA GLN A 178 10.83 -27.22 28.57
C GLN A 178 9.40 -27.00 29.13
N GLY A 179 8.37 -27.27 28.33
CA GLY A 179 6.96 -27.03 28.68
C GLY A 179 6.42 -25.68 28.19
N GLU A 180 5.10 -25.52 28.21
CA GLU A 180 4.37 -24.40 27.59
C GLU A 180 4.77 -23.01 28.12
N HIS A 181 5.19 -22.94 29.40
CA HIS A 181 5.59 -21.73 30.10
C HIS A 181 7.11 -21.54 30.18
N ALA A 182 7.87 -22.22 29.31
CA ALA A 182 9.32 -22.08 29.27
C ALA A 182 9.73 -20.63 29.03
N ASP A 183 10.68 -20.15 29.83
CA ASP A 183 11.29 -18.84 29.65
C ASP A 183 12.18 -18.86 28.40
N GLU A 184 11.69 -18.29 27.31
CA GLU A 184 12.38 -18.24 26.02
C GLU A 184 13.72 -17.52 26.08
N THR A 185 13.97 -16.68 27.10
CA THR A 185 15.29 -16.05 27.30
C THR A 185 16.38 -17.07 27.63
N ALA A 186 16.01 -18.22 28.22
CA ALA A 186 16.91 -19.33 28.50
C ALA A 186 17.18 -20.22 27.28
N TRP A 187 16.54 -19.99 26.14
CA TRP A 187 16.77 -20.76 24.93
C TRP A 187 18.19 -20.48 24.38
N PRO A 188 19.08 -21.49 24.23
CA PRO A 188 20.46 -21.26 23.82
C PRO A 188 20.61 -20.54 22.47
N GLU A 189 19.65 -20.71 21.55
CA GLU A 189 19.69 -20.07 20.23
C GLU A 189 18.98 -18.70 20.19
N ASN A 190 18.49 -18.17 21.31
CA ASN A 190 17.76 -16.90 21.37
C ASN A 190 18.55 -15.74 20.75
N ALA A 191 19.83 -15.61 21.10
CA ALA A 191 20.68 -14.54 20.58
C ALA A 191 20.86 -14.65 19.05
N ALA A 192 21.05 -15.87 18.53
CA ALA A 192 21.19 -16.13 17.10
C ALA A 192 19.87 -15.82 16.35
N PHE A 193 18.72 -16.26 16.90
CA PHE A 193 17.41 -15.95 16.34
C PHE A 193 17.19 -14.43 16.20
N ARG A 194 17.53 -13.67 17.25
CA ARG A 194 17.37 -12.20 17.25
C ARG A 194 18.27 -11.52 16.23
N ALA A 195 19.50 -11.99 16.08
CA ALA A 195 20.43 -11.50 15.06
C ALA A 195 19.88 -11.75 13.64
N ASP A 196 19.44 -12.99 13.36
CA ASP A 196 18.86 -13.35 12.06
C ASP A 196 17.55 -12.60 11.79
N LEU A 197 16.73 -12.37 12.82
CA LEU A 197 15.49 -11.60 12.69
C LEU A 197 15.80 -10.16 12.29
N LYS A 198 16.82 -9.56 12.90
CA LYS A 198 17.29 -8.22 12.53
C LYS A 198 17.77 -8.19 11.07
N GLU A 199 18.56 -9.17 10.66
CA GLU A 199 19.03 -9.27 9.28
C GLU A 199 17.86 -9.45 8.30
N LEU A 200 16.87 -10.29 8.63
CA LEU A 200 15.66 -10.45 7.85
C LEU A 200 14.91 -9.12 7.69
N GLN A 201 14.74 -8.35 8.77
CA GLN A 201 14.09 -7.03 8.73
C GLN A 201 14.83 -6.06 7.80
N ASP A 202 16.17 -6.07 7.86
CA ASP A 202 17.01 -5.23 7.00
C ASP A 202 16.91 -5.67 5.51
N ARG A 203 16.85 -6.98 5.23
CA ARG A 203 16.62 -7.52 3.88
C ARG A 203 15.23 -7.22 3.33
N LEU A 204 14.19 -7.21 4.18
CA LEU A 204 12.80 -6.96 3.78
C LEU A 204 12.53 -5.48 3.48
N ARG A 205 13.22 -4.56 4.16
CA ARG A 205 13.03 -3.10 4.02
C ARG A 205 12.93 -2.62 2.56
N PRO A 206 13.89 -2.90 1.65
CA PRO A 206 13.80 -2.42 0.26
C PRO A 206 12.57 -2.94 -0.48
N TYR A 207 12.12 -4.16 -0.22
CA TYR A 207 10.90 -4.71 -0.84
C TYR A 207 9.65 -3.98 -0.37
N VAL A 208 9.57 -3.66 0.93
CA VAL A 208 8.43 -2.92 1.49
C VAL A 208 8.41 -1.49 0.97
N ILE A 209 9.56 -0.82 0.90
CA ILE A 209 9.67 0.50 0.26
C ILE A 209 9.20 0.44 -1.19
N GLY A 210 9.67 -0.54 -1.96
CA GLY A 210 9.25 -0.74 -3.35
C GLY A 210 7.75 -0.98 -3.53
N LEU A 211 7.10 -1.70 -2.60
CA LEU A 211 5.63 -1.82 -2.57
C LEU A 211 4.95 -0.48 -2.33
N GLY A 212 5.52 0.36 -1.46
CA GLY A 212 5.01 1.71 -1.20
C GLY A 212 5.16 2.65 -2.40
N ASP A 213 6.31 2.59 -3.08
CA ASP A 213 6.56 3.33 -4.32
C ASP A 213 5.57 2.91 -5.41
N LEU A 214 5.38 1.60 -5.58
CA LEU A 214 4.42 1.06 -6.54
C LEU A 214 2.98 1.43 -6.19
N ALA A 215 2.64 1.57 -4.91
CA ALA A 215 1.35 2.04 -4.44
C ALA A 215 1.15 3.57 -4.63
N GLY A 216 2.20 4.32 -4.97
CA GLY A 216 2.16 5.77 -5.04
C GLY A 216 2.09 6.46 -3.67
N ILE A 217 2.56 5.78 -2.61
CA ILE A 217 2.64 6.35 -1.26
C ILE A 217 3.78 7.37 -1.26
N ARG A 218 3.49 8.58 -0.75
CA ARG A 218 4.53 9.60 -0.58
C ARG A 218 5.43 9.21 0.58
N ASP A 219 6.74 9.14 0.30
CA ASP A 219 7.77 8.78 1.27
C ASP A 219 7.39 7.50 2.06
N PRO A 220 7.39 6.32 1.42
CA PRO A 220 7.00 5.08 2.10
C PRO A 220 7.98 4.70 3.23
N GLU A 221 9.23 5.18 3.16
CA GLU A 221 10.23 4.91 4.19
C GLU A 221 9.84 5.51 5.55
N GLN A 222 9.16 6.66 5.59
CA GLN A 222 8.72 7.28 6.84
C GLN A 222 7.86 6.36 7.72
N TYR A 223 7.06 5.48 7.10
CA TYR A 223 6.20 4.53 7.81
C TYR A 223 6.98 3.34 8.38
N LEU A 224 8.22 3.13 7.92
CA LEU A 224 9.12 2.06 8.37
C LEU A 224 10.18 2.56 9.36
N ARG A 225 10.27 3.88 9.57
CA ARG A 225 11.15 4.46 10.59
C ARG A 225 10.50 4.28 11.96
N ARG A 226 11.33 3.94 12.95
CA ARG A 226 10.91 3.97 14.35
C ARG A 226 10.51 5.42 14.67
N PRO A 227 9.38 5.69 15.31
CA PRO A 227 9.08 7.05 15.73
C PRO A 227 10.19 7.51 16.66
N ASP A 228 10.89 8.60 16.33
CA ASP A 228 11.86 9.27 17.21
C ASP A 228 11.18 9.98 18.39
N TRP A 229 9.98 9.53 18.77
CA TRP A 229 9.22 10.07 19.87
C TRP A 229 10.00 9.89 21.18
N ARG A 230 10.75 10.93 21.54
CA ARG A 230 11.35 11.12 22.85
C ARG A 230 10.32 11.79 23.74
N PRO A 231 9.72 11.11 24.73
CA PRO A 231 8.87 11.77 25.72
C PRO A 231 9.74 12.79 26.50
N GLY A 232 9.62 14.08 26.17
CA GLY A 232 10.29 15.18 26.87
C GLY A 232 10.88 16.29 26.01
N ALA A 233 11.06 16.08 24.70
CA ALA A 233 11.77 17.06 23.85
C ALA A 233 10.93 18.27 23.38
N GLY A 234 9.67 18.42 23.82
CA GLY A 234 8.77 19.45 23.31
C GLY A 234 7.67 19.91 24.25
N ARG A 235 7.78 19.69 25.57
CA ARG A 235 6.90 20.38 26.52
C ARG A 235 7.47 21.78 26.76
N ALA A 236 7.21 22.70 25.83
CA ALA A 236 7.07 24.10 26.23
C ALA A 236 6.02 24.11 27.34
N SER A 237 6.44 24.56 28.53
CA SER A 237 5.62 24.60 29.74
C SER A 237 4.27 25.24 29.40
N LEU A 238 3.20 24.45 29.42
CA LEU A 238 1.84 25.00 29.35
C LEU A 238 1.68 25.91 30.55
N PRO A 239 1.36 27.21 30.39
CA PRO A 239 1.18 28.09 31.53
C PRO A 239 0.05 27.53 32.38
N HIS A 240 0.36 27.20 33.64
CA HIS A 240 -0.62 26.78 34.62
C HIS A 240 -1.69 27.86 34.72
N GLN A 241 -2.91 27.53 34.27
CA GLN A 241 -4.07 28.37 34.47
C GLN A 241 -4.37 28.36 35.97
N GLN A 242 -4.02 29.47 36.61
CA GLN A 242 -4.25 29.73 38.01
C GLN A 242 -5.77 29.83 38.21
N GLU A 243 -6.39 28.77 38.74
CA GLU A 243 -7.81 28.78 39.12
C GLU A 243 -8.02 29.81 40.24
N THR A 244 -8.37 31.03 39.85
CA THR A 244 -8.89 32.06 40.74
C THR A 244 -10.36 31.77 41.02
N GLY A 245 -10.62 31.12 42.15
CA GLY A 245 -11.64 31.54 43.12
C GLY A 245 -13.13 31.55 42.75
N SER A 246 -13.88 30.86 43.62
CA SER A 246 -15.19 31.27 44.19
C SER A 246 -16.46 30.87 43.44
N ALA A 247 -17.19 29.90 43.97
CA ALA A 247 -18.62 30.05 44.31
C ALA A 247 -19.16 28.84 45.11
N THR A 248 -19.31 29.06 46.41
CA THR A 248 -20.54 28.79 47.19
C THR A 248 -21.18 27.39 47.16
N ARG A 249 -20.88 26.63 48.23
CA ARG A 249 -21.60 25.42 48.67
C ARG A 249 -22.92 25.81 49.38
N PRO A 250 -24.09 25.28 49.00
CA PRO A 250 -25.24 25.24 49.90
C PRO A 250 -25.25 23.95 50.71
N GLN A 251 -25.38 24.11 52.03
CA GLN A 251 -25.61 23.04 52.98
C GLN A 251 -27.03 22.47 52.80
N ALA A 252 -27.17 21.15 52.77
CA ALA A 252 -28.44 20.48 53.07
C ALA A 252 -28.29 19.75 54.42
N ARG A 253 -29.12 20.16 55.38
CA ARG A 253 -29.21 19.62 56.74
C ARG A 253 -29.93 18.26 56.77
N PRO A 254 -29.70 17.44 57.80
CA PRO A 254 -30.33 16.13 57.97
C PRO A 254 -31.68 16.24 58.71
N ASN A 255 -32.57 15.26 58.46
CA ASN A 255 -33.34 14.48 59.46
C ASN A 255 -34.63 13.90 58.86
N LEU A 256 -34.69 12.57 58.70
CA LEU A 256 -35.51 11.61 59.44
C LEU A 256 -35.45 10.24 58.77
#